data_AF-A0A4Z0PES3-F1
#
_entry.id   AF-A0A4Z0PES3-F1
#
_cell.length_a   1.000
_cell.length_b   1.000
_cell.length_c   1.000
_cell.angle_alpha   90.00
_cell.angle_beta   90.00
_cell.angle_gamma   90.00
#
_symmetry.space_group_name_H-M   'P 1'
#
loop_
_entity.id
_entity.type
_entity.pdbx_description
1 polymer ?
#
loop_
_entity_poly.entity_id
_entity_poly.type
_entity_poly.pdbx_seq_one_letter_code
_entity_poly.pdbx_strand_id
1 'polypeptide(L)'
;MNAAGRRRAARGSKSVGVGRQYIGQVGKISNGQVGVVAVLSRGNSAGLVGGQLYLPQAWSSDAARCAQARVPVAARSYRSKPEVAAALVDHLLGQGLVRADWVGGRRGLR
;
A
#
# COMPACT_ATOMS: atom_id res chain seq x y z
N MET A 1 15.26 32.33 5.00
CA MET A 1 15.15 31.39 3.85
C MET A 1 14.74 30.03 4.41
N ASN A 2 13.46 29.63 4.29
CA ASN A 2 12.99 28.32 4.77
C ASN A 2 12.52 27.48 3.58
N ALA A 3 13.31 26.46 3.25
CA ALA A 3 12.96 25.45 2.26
C ALA A 3 11.90 24.50 2.85
N ALA A 4 10.64 24.94 2.86
CA ALA A 4 9.51 24.04 3.06
C ALA A 4 9.40 23.12 1.83
N GLY A 5 10.06 21.96 1.89
CA GLY A 5 10.02 20.93 0.86
C GLY A 5 8.57 20.60 0.49
N ARG A 6 8.16 20.96 -0.73
CA ARG A 6 6.80 20.72 -1.23
C ARG A 6 6.52 19.22 -1.21
N ARG A 7 5.75 18.72 -0.24
CA ARG A 7 5.23 17.35 -0.23
C ARG A 7 4.24 17.22 -1.40
N ARG A 8 4.70 16.71 -2.54
CA ARG A 8 3.93 16.70 -3.80
C ARG A 8 3.03 15.47 -3.87
N ALA A 9 1.75 15.71 -4.17
CA ALA A 9 0.82 14.70 -4.63
C ALA A 9 1.11 14.34 -6.10
N ALA A 10 0.67 13.16 -6.54
CA ALA A 10 0.81 12.75 -7.94
C ALA A 10 -0.03 13.68 -8.84
N ARG A 11 0.57 14.16 -9.94
CA ARG A 11 -0.11 15.05 -10.91
C ARG A 11 -0.85 14.30 -12.03
N GLY A 12 -0.69 12.98 -12.13
CA GLY A 12 -1.28 12.17 -13.20
C GLY A 12 -2.21 11.06 -12.70
N SER A 13 -2.96 10.47 -13.62
CA SER A 13 -3.91 9.37 -13.38
C SER A 13 -3.42 8.00 -13.87
N LYS A 14 -2.29 7.96 -14.59
CA LYS A 14 -1.82 6.74 -15.28
C LYS A 14 -1.01 5.78 -14.41
N SER A 15 -0.41 6.25 -13.30
CA SER A 15 0.36 5.39 -12.40
C SER A 15 -0.56 4.41 -11.66
N VAL A 16 -0.20 3.12 -11.65
CA VAL A 16 -1.01 2.05 -11.03
C VAL A 16 -1.45 2.41 -9.62
N GLY A 17 -2.72 2.24 -9.29
CA GLY A 17 -3.24 2.48 -7.94
C GLY A 17 -3.26 3.95 -7.50
N VAL A 18 -2.96 4.91 -8.38
CA VAL A 18 -3.08 6.33 -8.05
C VAL A 18 -4.55 6.74 -7.91
N GLY A 19 -4.89 7.42 -6.84
CA GLY A 19 -6.25 7.93 -6.65
C GLY A 19 -6.33 8.87 -5.47
N ARG A 20 -7.51 9.47 -5.28
CA ARG A 20 -7.79 10.31 -4.11
C ARG A 20 -7.87 9.43 -2.86
N GLN A 21 -6.88 9.54 -2.00
CA GLN A 21 -6.76 8.76 -0.78
C GLN A 21 -6.13 9.62 0.31
N TYR A 22 -6.33 9.28 1.59
CA TYR A 22 -5.53 9.88 2.64
C TYR A 22 -4.06 9.50 2.46
N ILE A 23 -3.20 10.48 2.17
CA ILE A 23 -1.76 10.30 2.02
C ILE A 23 -1.10 10.78 3.31
N GLY A 24 -0.67 9.86 4.17
CA GLY A 24 -0.12 10.19 5.49
C GLY A 24 1.03 11.19 5.45
N GLN A 25 1.91 11.09 4.44
CA GLN A 25 2.98 12.07 4.24
C GLN A 25 2.44 13.48 3.96
N VAL A 26 1.36 13.62 3.20
CA VAL A 26 0.77 14.92 2.84
C VAL A 26 -0.25 15.39 3.89
N GLY A 27 -0.72 14.49 4.77
CA GLY A 27 -1.63 14.79 5.88
C GLY A 27 -3.08 15.05 5.48
N LYS A 28 -3.44 14.78 4.21
CA LYS A 28 -4.78 15.03 3.66
C LYS A 28 -5.16 14.03 2.58
N ILE A 29 -6.43 14.04 2.21
CA ILE A 29 -6.89 13.36 1.00
C ILE A 29 -6.24 14.05 -0.21
N SER A 30 -5.47 13.29 -0.96
CA SER A 30 -4.79 13.79 -2.16
C SER A 30 -4.63 12.67 -3.18
N ASN A 31 -4.32 13.04 -4.43
CA ASN A 31 -4.03 12.06 -5.47
C ASN A 31 -2.67 11.41 -5.21
N GLY A 32 -2.64 10.11 -4.99
CA GLY A 32 -1.40 9.39 -4.69
C GLY A 32 -1.58 7.88 -4.69
N GLN A 33 -0.44 7.20 -4.66
CA GLN A 33 -0.35 5.75 -4.47
C GLN A 33 -0.16 5.47 -2.97
N VAL A 34 -0.68 4.34 -2.51
CA VAL A 34 -0.53 3.89 -1.13
C VAL A 34 0.05 2.47 -1.15
N GLY A 35 1.15 2.26 -0.44
CA GLY A 35 1.70 0.94 -0.17
C GLY A 35 1.22 0.43 1.18
N VAL A 36 0.96 -0.88 1.26
CA VAL A 36 0.86 -1.63 2.50
C VAL A 36 2.21 -2.32 2.71
N VAL A 37 2.80 -2.17 3.88
CA VAL A 37 4.14 -2.70 4.18
C VAL A 37 4.13 -3.49 5.47
N ALA A 38 4.95 -4.54 5.52
CA ALA A 38 5.19 -5.35 6.71
C ALA A 38 6.59 -5.04 7.25
N VAL A 39 6.67 -4.83 8.57
CA VAL A 39 7.92 -4.56 9.29
C VAL A 39 8.08 -5.63 10.36
N LEU A 40 9.24 -6.27 10.39
CA LEU A 40 9.63 -7.20 11.44
C LEU A 40 10.54 -6.47 12.43
N SER A 41 10.19 -6.57 13.71
CA SER A 41 10.96 -5.97 14.79
C SER A 41 11.53 -7.04 15.71
N ARG A 42 12.79 -6.87 16.13
CA ARG A 42 13.47 -7.73 17.10
C ARG A 42 14.36 -6.86 17.99
N GLY A 43 14.03 -6.79 19.29
CA GLY A 43 14.73 -5.89 20.22
C GLY A 43 14.70 -4.44 19.71
N ASN A 44 15.88 -3.85 19.55
CA ASN A 44 16.03 -2.47 19.07
C ASN A 44 16.17 -2.35 17.55
N SER A 45 15.93 -3.43 16.81
CA SER A 45 16.02 -3.45 15.35
C SER A 45 14.64 -3.62 14.72
N ALA A 46 14.40 -2.92 13.61
CA ALA A 46 13.21 -3.07 12.79
C ALA A 46 13.58 -3.00 11.31
N GLY A 47 13.03 -3.90 10.50
CA GLY A 47 13.31 -3.98 9.08
C GLY A 47 12.04 -4.20 8.25
N LEU A 48 11.97 -3.56 7.08
CA LEU A 48 10.95 -3.87 6.08
C LEU A 48 11.18 -5.28 5.55
N VAL A 49 10.16 -6.12 5.63
CA VAL A 49 10.22 -7.53 5.17
C VAL A 49 9.29 -7.81 4.01
N GLY A 50 8.38 -6.88 3.69
CA GLY A 50 7.50 -7.01 2.54
C GLY A 50 6.71 -5.74 2.28
N GLY A 51 6.19 -5.64 1.06
CA GLY A 51 5.34 -4.53 0.65
C GLY A 51 4.49 -4.89 -0.55
N GLN A 52 3.28 -4.34 -0.59
CA GLN A 52 2.36 -4.48 -1.70
C GLN A 52 1.65 -3.15 -1.97
N LEU A 53 1.47 -2.83 -3.25
CA LEU A 53 0.69 -1.67 -3.65
C LEU A 53 -0.81 -1.90 -3.38
N TYR A 54 -1.46 -0.95 -2.73
CA TYR A 54 -2.91 -0.96 -2.57
C TYR A 54 -3.59 -0.46 -3.85
N LEU A 55 -4.53 -1.26 -4.36
CA LEU A 55 -5.34 -0.92 -5.54
C LEU A 55 -6.72 -0.39 -5.08
N PRO A 56 -7.03 0.92 -5.26
CA PRO A 56 -8.31 1.49 -4.85
C PRO A 56 -9.49 0.93 -5.65
N GLN A 57 -10.71 1.06 -5.12
CA GLN A 57 -11.92 0.59 -5.78
C GLN A 57 -12.10 1.17 -7.19
N ALA A 58 -11.77 2.46 -7.37
CA ALA A 58 -11.80 3.13 -8.67
C ALA A 58 -10.86 2.52 -9.73
N TRP A 59 -9.87 1.71 -9.31
CA TRP A 59 -9.03 0.93 -10.21
C TRP A 59 -9.59 -0.47 -10.43
N SER A 60 -10.02 -1.16 -9.36
CA SER A 60 -10.56 -2.52 -9.48
C SER A 60 -11.84 -2.60 -10.33
N SER A 61 -12.61 -1.50 -10.38
CA SER A 61 -13.82 -1.38 -11.20
C SER A 61 -13.53 -0.95 -12.66
N ASP A 62 -12.28 -0.68 -13.02
CA ASP A 62 -11.88 -0.22 -14.36
C ASP A 62 -10.85 -1.19 -14.98
N ALA A 63 -11.39 -2.24 -15.62
CA ALA A 63 -10.59 -3.31 -16.22
C ALA A 63 -9.70 -2.80 -17.36
N ALA A 64 -10.18 -1.81 -18.15
CA ALA A 64 -9.43 -1.23 -19.26
C ALA A 64 -8.20 -0.46 -18.75
N ARG A 65 -8.38 0.36 -17.70
CA ARG A 65 -7.28 1.05 -17.04
C ARG A 65 -6.28 0.09 -16.40
N CYS A 66 -6.76 -0.96 -15.72
CA CYS A 66 -5.90 -2.00 -15.19
C CYS A 66 -5.09 -2.72 -16.27
N ALA A 67 -5.71 -3.02 -17.42
CA ALA A 67 -5.04 -3.66 -18.55
C ALA A 67 -3.97 -2.74 -19.16
N GLN A 68 -4.29 -1.46 -19.37
CA GLN A 68 -3.34 -0.47 -19.90
C GLN A 68 -2.11 -0.34 -18.99
N ALA A 69 -2.30 -0.36 -17.68
CA ALA A 69 -1.23 -0.28 -16.70
C ALA A 69 -0.60 -1.65 -16.34
N ARG A 70 -0.98 -2.73 -17.05
CA ARG A 70 -0.47 -4.10 -16.88
C ARG A 70 -0.61 -4.66 -15.46
N VAL A 71 -1.70 -4.32 -14.77
CA VAL A 71 -2.01 -4.88 -13.45
C VAL A 71 -2.31 -6.38 -13.61
N PRO A 72 -1.66 -7.29 -12.85
CA PRO A 72 -1.95 -8.73 -12.91
C PRO A 72 -3.42 -9.02 -12.59
N VAL A 73 -4.06 -9.94 -13.31
CA VAL A 73 -5.50 -10.25 -13.15
C VAL A 73 -5.86 -10.60 -11.70
N ALA A 74 -5.03 -11.42 -11.04
CA ALA A 74 -5.20 -11.80 -9.64
C ALA A 74 -5.15 -10.62 -8.66
N ALA A 75 -4.59 -9.47 -9.07
CA ALA A 75 -4.49 -8.26 -8.26
C ALA A 75 -5.60 -7.23 -8.57
N ARG A 76 -6.49 -7.48 -9.54
CA ARG A 76 -7.51 -6.52 -9.99
C ARG A 76 -8.75 -6.49 -9.11
N SER A 77 -9.00 -7.52 -8.29
CA SER A 77 -10.11 -7.51 -7.34
C SER A 77 -9.89 -6.53 -6.21
N TYR A 78 -10.93 -5.78 -5.84
CA TYR A 78 -10.89 -4.90 -4.68
C TYR A 78 -10.57 -5.71 -3.42
N ARG A 79 -9.60 -5.22 -2.65
CA ARG A 79 -9.29 -5.70 -1.31
C ARG A 79 -9.08 -4.50 -0.41
N SER A 80 -9.59 -4.54 0.81
CA SER A 80 -9.32 -3.50 1.79
C SER A 80 -7.85 -3.49 2.19
N LYS A 81 -7.33 -2.36 2.72
CA LYS A 81 -5.93 -2.30 3.18
C LYS A 81 -5.61 -3.36 4.24
N PRO A 82 -6.49 -3.64 5.23
CA PRO A 82 -6.28 -4.75 6.16
C PRO A 82 -6.25 -6.12 5.48
N GLU A 83 -7.10 -6.39 4.49
CA GLU A 83 -7.04 -7.65 3.73
C GLU A 83 -5.73 -7.80 2.96
N VAL A 84 -5.24 -6.72 2.34
CA VAL A 84 -3.92 -6.71 1.68
C VAL A 84 -2.81 -6.95 2.70
N ALA A 85 -2.90 -6.35 3.90
CA ALA A 85 -1.92 -6.55 4.96
C ALA A 85 -1.91 -8.00 5.48
N ALA A 86 -3.09 -8.57 5.72
CA ALA A 86 -3.23 -9.96 6.17
C ALA A 86 -2.65 -10.92 5.12
N ALA A 87 -3.03 -10.77 3.85
CA ALA A 87 -2.51 -11.60 2.77
C ALA A 87 -0.98 -11.47 2.61
N LEU A 88 -0.41 -10.28 2.81
CA LEU A 88 1.04 -10.08 2.80
C LEU A 88 1.72 -10.82 3.95
N VAL A 89 1.17 -10.74 5.16
CA VAL A 89 1.70 -11.46 6.33
C VAL A 89 1.59 -12.97 6.14
N ASP A 90 0.43 -13.47 5.70
CA ASP A 90 0.20 -14.89 5.42
C ASP A 90 1.19 -15.42 4.38
N HIS A 91 1.45 -14.64 3.33
CA HIS A 91 2.45 -14.99 2.32
C HIS A 91 3.86 -15.07 2.92
N LEU A 92 4.28 -14.09 3.71
CA LEU A 92 5.61 -14.07 4.32
C LEU A 92 5.82 -15.23 5.30
N LEU A 93 4.81 -15.54 6.12
CA LEU A 93 4.84 -16.65 7.06
C LEU A 93 4.76 -18.01 6.34
N GLY A 94 3.84 -18.15 5.39
CA GLY A 94 3.61 -19.39 4.65
C GLY A 94 4.77 -19.79 3.75
N GLN A 95 5.59 -18.83 3.30
CA GLN A 95 6.83 -19.10 2.56
C GLN A 95 8.06 -19.28 3.48
N GLY A 96 7.89 -19.16 4.81
CA GLY A 96 8.99 -19.25 5.76
C GLY A 96 10.02 -18.11 5.67
N LEU A 97 9.66 -17.00 5.01
CA LEU A 97 10.55 -15.84 4.82
C LEU A 97 10.76 -15.07 6.13
N VAL A 98 9.79 -15.16 7.04
CA VAL A 98 9.85 -14.57 8.38
C VAL A 98 9.23 -15.50 9.41
N ARG A 99 9.59 -15.28 10.69
CA ARG A 99 8.90 -15.86 11.85
C ARG A 99 8.55 -14.73 12.80
N ALA A 100 7.37 -14.80 13.41
CA ALA A 100 6.89 -13.80 14.35
C ALA A 100 6.04 -14.47 15.42
N ASP A 101 6.17 -14.00 16.67
CA ASP A 101 5.36 -14.47 17.79
C ASP A 101 3.98 -13.80 17.82
N TRP A 102 3.90 -12.57 17.32
CA TRP A 102 2.66 -11.79 17.21
C TRP A 102 2.66 -10.93 15.95
N VAL A 103 1.46 -10.61 15.46
CA VAL A 103 1.25 -9.70 14.33
C VAL A 103 0.31 -8.60 14.78
N GLY A 104 0.69 -7.34 14.53
CA GLY A 104 -0.13 -6.18 14.78
C GLY A 104 -0.19 -5.27 13.56
N GLY A 105 -1.29 -4.55 13.40
CA GLY A 105 -1.49 -3.66 12.26
C GLY A 105 -2.21 -2.39 12.66
N ARG A 106 -1.86 -1.28 12.02
CA ARG A 106 -2.58 -0.01 12.17
C ARG A 106 -3.58 0.14 11.03
N ARG A 107 -4.87 0.09 11.34
CA ARG A 107 -5.90 0.57 10.43
C ARG A 107 -5.83 2.10 10.43
N GLY A 108 -5.56 2.70 9.27
CA GLY A 108 -5.68 4.14 9.10
C GLY A 108 -7.14 4.55 9.28
N LEU A 109 -7.50 5.00 10.49
CA LEU A 109 -8.78 5.61 10.78
C LEU A 109 -8.69 7.07 10.34
N ARG A 110 -9.18 7.36 9.13
CA ARG A 110 -9.67 8.66 8.63
C ARG A 110 -9.96 8.59 7.13
#